data_AF-A0A837JDP2-F1
#
_entry.id   AF-A0A837JDP2-F1
#
_cell.length_a   1.000
_cell.length_b   1.000
_cell.length_c   1.000
_cell.angle_alpha   90.00
_cell.angle_beta   90.00
_cell.angle_gamma   90.00
#
_symmetry.space_group_name_H-M   'P 1'
#
loop_
_entity.id
_entity.type
_entity.pdbx_description
1 polymer ?
#
loop_
_entity_poly.entity_id
_entity_poly.type
_entity_poly.pdbx_seq_one_letter_code
_entity_poly.pdbx_strand_id
1 'polypeptide(L)'
;MKEFLEETEIIDFKNEEVFGLAQELAKDCKTDEEIAKNCFLYVRDNIHHSGDFKDEITTYKASDVLKYKTGWCYAKSHLLAALLRANNIPTGFCYQRLSCSEYKKDIYCLHALNAIYLKNYGWYKVDARGNKKGVNAQFTPPLEQLAFKLEKNEFDLAEIYSKPLDVVIDSLSKNKTYGEMINVFPDISFLIINYDKKYLKQIVELFISTVHNINKKDYSKEQLNAWANPQYDLNSWEKRFEKSKPYLCMIEDKIVGFCEYYDGYIDCFYVHFKYQNCGIGKLLLNHILKLAKNKNIDKIEADVSITAKPFFEKFGFKQIKENVVKRENIELVNFSMEMNLKT
;
A
#
# COMPACT_ATOMS: atom_id res chain seq x y z
N MET A 1 17.31 -8.56 -2.73
CA MET A 1 17.20 -9.98 -3.17
C MET A 1 17.54 -10.98 -2.07
N LYS A 2 18.68 -10.87 -1.37
CA LYS A 2 19.05 -11.80 -0.28
C LYS A 2 17.96 -11.95 0.79
N GLU A 3 17.41 -10.83 1.26
CA GLU A 3 16.29 -10.81 2.23
C GLU A 3 15.03 -11.59 1.78
N PHE A 4 14.82 -11.76 0.47
CA PHE A 4 13.68 -12.48 -0.10
C PHE A 4 13.93 -14.00 -0.20
N LEU A 5 15.09 -14.45 0.26
CA LEU A 5 15.50 -15.86 0.40
C LEU A 5 15.73 -16.25 1.86
N GLU A 6 15.63 -15.30 2.79
CA GLU A 6 15.93 -15.53 4.19
C GLU A 6 14.84 -16.36 4.88
N GLU A 7 15.31 -17.26 5.75
CA GLU A 7 14.47 -17.98 6.71
C GLU A 7 14.12 -17.04 7.86
N THR A 8 12.91 -17.22 8.40
CA THR A 8 12.48 -16.55 9.63
C THR A 8 11.73 -17.54 10.51
N GLU A 9 11.35 -17.14 11.72
CA GLU A 9 10.52 -17.98 12.60
C GLU A 9 9.13 -18.29 12.01
N ILE A 10 8.66 -17.47 11.06
CA ILE A 10 7.36 -17.62 10.39
C ILE A 10 7.52 -18.35 9.06
N ILE A 11 8.59 -18.04 8.33
CA ILE A 11 8.94 -18.63 7.03
C ILE A 11 10.02 -19.67 7.29
N ASP A 12 9.66 -20.68 8.09
CA ASP A 12 10.56 -21.68 8.67
C ASP A 12 10.84 -22.83 7.70
N PHE A 13 11.35 -22.50 6.52
CA PHE A 13 11.45 -23.42 5.41
C PHE A 13 12.48 -24.55 5.61
N LYS A 14 13.36 -24.48 6.61
CA LYS A 14 14.24 -25.61 6.97
C LYS A 14 13.54 -26.64 7.87
N ASN A 15 12.30 -26.39 8.30
CA ASN A 15 11.46 -27.43 8.87
C ASN A 15 11.42 -28.63 7.93
N GLU A 16 11.62 -29.85 8.46
CA GLU A 16 11.80 -31.06 7.65
C GLU A 16 10.61 -31.34 6.72
N GLU A 17 9.37 -31.11 7.16
CA GLU A 17 8.18 -31.33 6.35
C GLU A 17 8.06 -30.30 5.22
N VAL A 18 8.33 -29.02 5.54
CA VAL A 18 8.28 -27.93 4.56
C VAL A 18 9.39 -28.10 3.51
N PHE A 19 10.61 -28.37 3.94
CA PHE A 19 11.74 -28.62 3.05
C PHE A 19 11.50 -29.87 2.19
N GLY A 20 11.03 -30.96 2.80
CA GLY A 20 10.72 -32.21 2.10
C GLY A 20 9.70 -32.00 0.99
N LEU A 21 8.59 -31.32 1.29
CA LEU A 21 7.58 -30.98 0.28
C LEU A 21 8.14 -30.04 -0.80
N ALA A 22 8.95 -29.06 -0.43
CA ALA A 22 9.56 -28.14 -1.38
C ALA A 22 10.43 -28.89 -2.41
N GLN A 23 11.23 -29.87 -1.95
CA GLN A 23 12.04 -30.71 -2.83
C GLN A 23 11.18 -31.66 -3.67
N GLU A 24 10.10 -32.22 -3.09
CA GLU A 24 9.16 -33.09 -3.82
C GLU A 24 8.53 -32.34 -5.00
N LEU A 25 8.03 -31.12 -4.77
CA LEU A 25 7.40 -30.29 -5.79
C LEU A 25 8.38 -29.83 -6.88
N ALA A 26 9.69 -29.85 -6.60
CA ALA A 26 10.75 -29.46 -7.52
C ALA A 26 11.39 -30.64 -8.27
N LYS A 27 11.17 -31.88 -7.82
CA LYS A 27 11.94 -33.08 -8.21
C LYS A 27 12.15 -33.27 -9.73
N ASP A 28 11.14 -32.98 -10.54
CA ASP A 28 11.17 -33.15 -12.00
C ASP A 28 11.12 -31.83 -12.79
N CYS A 29 11.23 -30.70 -12.10
CA CYS A 29 11.19 -29.38 -12.71
C CYS A 29 12.56 -29.01 -13.29
N LYS A 30 12.55 -28.32 -14.43
CA LYS A 30 13.76 -27.82 -15.11
C LYS A 30 13.94 -26.32 -14.94
N THR A 31 12.90 -25.61 -14.50
CA THR A 31 12.87 -24.15 -14.40
C THR A 31 12.23 -23.68 -13.10
N ASP A 32 12.64 -22.50 -12.64
CA ASP A 32 12.03 -21.83 -11.48
C ASP A 32 10.52 -21.59 -11.69
N GLU A 33 10.09 -21.41 -12.95
CA GLU A 33 8.69 -21.20 -13.32
C GLU A 33 7.84 -22.45 -13.09
N GLU A 34 8.37 -23.64 -13.40
CA GLU A 34 7.72 -24.92 -13.14
C GLU A 34 7.64 -25.21 -11.64
N ILE A 35 8.73 -24.97 -10.90
CA ILE A 35 8.76 -25.10 -9.44
C ILE A 35 7.72 -24.15 -8.82
N ALA A 36 7.75 -22.88 -9.22
CA ALA A 36 6.85 -21.86 -8.69
C ALA A 36 5.39 -22.19 -8.96
N LYS A 37 5.09 -22.69 -10.16
CA LYS A 37 3.75 -23.17 -10.52
C LYS A 37 3.33 -24.34 -9.61
N ASN A 38 4.18 -25.34 -9.41
CA ASN A 38 3.86 -26.49 -8.56
C ASN A 38 3.60 -26.08 -7.11
N CYS A 39 4.47 -25.23 -6.53
CA CYS A 39 4.27 -24.68 -5.19
C CYS A 39 2.98 -23.87 -5.07
N PHE A 40 2.71 -22.99 -6.04
CA PHE A 40 1.47 -22.20 -6.07
C PHE A 40 0.23 -23.09 -6.12
N LEU A 41 0.18 -24.05 -7.04
CA LEU A 41 -0.94 -24.96 -7.20
C LEU A 41 -1.15 -25.81 -5.95
N TYR A 42 -0.06 -26.31 -5.35
CA TYR A 42 -0.13 -27.06 -4.10
C TYR A 42 -0.80 -26.23 -3.00
N VAL A 43 -0.30 -25.03 -2.72
CA VAL A 43 -0.84 -24.19 -1.64
C VAL A 43 -2.26 -23.75 -1.94
N ARG A 44 -2.57 -23.40 -3.18
CA ARG A 44 -3.92 -23.00 -3.61
C ARG A 44 -4.91 -24.14 -3.39
N ASP A 45 -4.59 -25.32 -3.91
CA ASP A 45 -5.57 -26.40 -4.07
C ASP A 45 -5.58 -27.42 -2.91
N ASN A 46 -4.53 -27.49 -2.08
CA ASN A 46 -4.41 -28.49 -1.00
C ASN A 46 -4.43 -27.89 0.41
N ILE A 47 -4.51 -26.57 0.55
CA ILE A 47 -4.62 -25.91 1.86
C ILE A 47 -5.98 -25.22 1.91
N HIS A 48 -6.80 -25.56 2.91
CA HIS A 48 -8.08 -24.89 3.11
C HIS A 48 -7.90 -23.41 3.41
N HIS A 49 -8.78 -22.58 2.84
CA HIS A 49 -8.89 -21.19 3.27
C HIS A 49 -9.74 -21.14 4.54
N SER A 50 -9.15 -20.75 5.68
CA SER A 50 -9.83 -20.84 6.99
C SER A 50 -11.16 -20.08 7.04
N GLY A 51 -11.30 -18.99 6.29
CA GLY A 51 -12.56 -18.24 6.20
C GLY A 51 -13.65 -18.95 5.40
N ASP A 52 -13.30 -19.76 4.40
CA ASP A 52 -14.29 -20.50 3.58
C ASP A 52 -14.78 -21.76 4.29
N PHE A 53 -13.86 -22.45 4.97
CA PHE A 53 -14.13 -23.70 5.68
C PHE A 53 -14.54 -23.47 7.15
N LYS A 54 -14.39 -22.23 7.65
CA LYS A 54 -14.66 -21.83 9.04
C LYS A 54 -13.87 -22.66 10.05
N ASP A 55 -12.58 -22.81 9.79
CA ASP A 55 -11.72 -23.66 10.60
C ASP A 55 -11.54 -23.11 12.02
N GLU A 56 -11.48 -24.00 13.01
CA GLU A 56 -11.29 -23.68 14.43
C GLU A 56 -9.81 -23.50 14.81
N ILE A 57 -8.91 -23.47 13.82
CA ILE A 57 -7.48 -23.25 14.00
C ILE A 57 -7.01 -22.14 13.07
N THR A 58 -6.36 -21.14 13.64
CA THR A 58 -5.65 -20.08 12.90
C THR A 58 -4.17 -20.38 12.95
N THR A 59 -3.64 -20.82 11.82
CA THR A 59 -2.21 -21.04 11.60
C THR A 59 -1.53 -19.73 11.22
N TYR A 60 -0.23 -19.60 11.52
CA TYR A 60 0.55 -18.46 11.07
C TYR A 60 1.99 -18.82 10.64
N LYS A 61 2.63 -19.87 11.19
CA LYS A 61 3.90 -20.37 10.65
C LYS A 61 3.68 -21.22 9.40
N ALA A 62 4.64 -21.22 8.48
CA ALA A 62 4.55 -22.03 7.26
C ALA A 62 4.41 -23.53 7.60
N SER A 63 5.20 -24.04 8.54
CA SER A 63 5.07 -25.43 9.02
C SER A 63 3.69 -25.75 9.62
N ASP A 64 3.10 -24.84 10.40
CA ASP A 64 1.75 -25.03 10.95
C ASP A 64 0.69 -25.11 9.84
N VAL A 65 0.77 -24.23 8.83
CA VAL A 65 -0.13 -24.26 7.67
C VAL A 65 -0.04 -25.60 6.96
N LEU A 66 1.18 -26.12 6.79
CA LEU A 66 1.40 -27.41 6.14
C LEU A 66 0.87 -28.59 6.96
N LYS A 67 1.08 -28.56 8.28
CA LYS A 67 0.66 -29.60 9.22
C LYS A 67 -0.86 -29.66 9.37
N TYR A 68 -1.51 -28.51 9.57
CA TYR A 68 -2.95 -28.43 9.80
C TYR A 68 -3.77 -28.29 8.51
N LYS A 69 -3.12 -28.12 7.35
CA LYS A 69 -3.75 -27.98 6.02
C LYS A 69 -4.81 -26.88 5.94
N THR A 70 -4.65 -25.82 6.74
CA THR A 70 -5.53 -24.65 6.73
C THR A 70 -4.71 -23.38 6.88
N GLY A 71 -5.24 -22.28 6.37
CA GLY A 71 -4.75 -20.94 6.65
C GLY A 71 -5.61 -19.85 6.00
N TRP A 72 -5.69 -18.69 6.62
CA TRP A 72 -6.14 -17.47 5.94
C TRP A 72 -5.21 -17.10 4.79
N CYS A 73 -5.61 -16.20 3.89
CA CYS A 73 -4.76 -15.74 2.78
C CYS A 73 -3.34 -15.35 3.24
N TYR A 74 -3.22 -14.74 4.42
CA TYR A 74 -1.96 -14.46 5.12
C TYR A 74 -1.09 -15.71 5.28
N ALA A 75 -1.58 -16.71 6.01
CA ALA A 75 -0.81 -17.90 6.36
C ALA A 75 -0.54 -18.78 5.12
N LYS A 76 -1.48 -18.85 4.17
CA LYS A 76 -1.24 -19.48 2.87
C LYS A 76 -0.07 -18.81 2.12
N SER A 77 0.02 -17.48 2.15
CA SER A 77 1.16 -16.76 1.57
C SER A 77 2.49 -17.06 2.28
N HIS A 78 2.46 -17.34 3.59
CA HIS A 78 3.65 -17.75 4.35
C HIS A 78 4.17 -19.12 3.91
N LEU A 79 3.27 -20.11 3.76
CA LEU A 79 3.66 -21.43 3.25
C LEU A 79 4.19 -21.35 1.82
N LEU A 80 3.53 -20.60 0.93
CA LEU A 80 4.01 -20.44 -0.43
C LEU A 80 5.40 -19.81 -0.47
N ALA A 81 5.64 -18.75 0.30
CA ALA A 81 6.97 -18.17 0.43
C ALA A 81 8.01 -19.17 0.96
N ALA A 82 7.66 -19.99 1.95
CA ALA A 82 8.57 -20.98 2.50
C ALA A 82 8.98 -22.04 1.46
N LEU A 83 8.01 -22.60 0.72
CA LEU A 83 8.26 -23.60 -0.33
C LEU A 83 9.13 -23.05 -1.46
N LEU A 84 8.93 -21.80 -1.85
CA LEU A 84 9.70 -21.15 -2.91
C LEU A 84 11.11 -20.79 -2.44
N ARG A 85 11.25 -20.24 -1.23
CA ARG A 85 12.56 -19.88 -0.66
C ARG A 85 13.42 -21.13 -0.38
N ALA A 86 12.83 -22.26 0.01
CA ALA A 86 13.52 -23.54 0.12
C ALA A 86 14.12 -24.01 -1.23
N ASN A 87 13.50 -23.64 -2.35
CA ASN A 87 14.01 -23.87 -3.69
C ASN A 87 14.87 -22.72 -4.23
N ASN A 88 15.33 -21.81 -3.36
CA ASN A 88 16.15 -20.66 -3.70
C ASN A 88 15.49 -19.68 -4.70
N ILE A 89 14.15 -19.62 -4.73
CA ILE A 89 13.38 -18.69 -5.56
C ILE A 89 13.00 -17.47 -4.69
N PRO A 90 13.51 -16.25 -5.01
CA PRO A 90 13.22 -15.07 -4.21
C PRO A 90 11.73 -14.76 -4.22
N THR A 91 11.15 -14.69 -3.03
CA THR A 91 9.70 -14.50 -2.86
C THR A 91 9.44 -13.48 -1.75
N GLY A 92 8.61 -12.49 -2.03
CA GLY A 92 8.15 -11.51 -1.06
C GLY A 92 6.65 -11.59 -0.82
N PHE A 93 6.18 -10.72 0.08
CA PHE A 93 4.78 -10.53 0.42
C PHE A 93 4.28 -9.24 -0.21
N CYS A 94 3.07 -9.29 -0.75
CA CYS A 94 2.33 -8.13 -1.21
C CYS A 94 0.98 -8.12 -0.50
N TYR A 95 0.38 -6.93 -0.46
CA TYR A 95 -0.91 -6.78 0.21
C TYR A 95 -1.84 -5.91 -0.62
N GLN A 96 -3.08 -6.36 -0.70
CA GLN A 96 -4.21 -5.55 -1.13
C GLN A 96 -5.00 -5.15 0.10
N ARG A 97 -5.50 -3.92 0.15
CA ARG A 97 -6.54 -3.56 1.12
C ARG A 97 -7.89 -3.66 0.44
N LEU A 98 -8.65 -4.70 0.78
CA LEU A 98 -9.91 -5.08 0.14
C LEU A 98 -11.08 -4.92 1.10
N SER A 99 -12.28 -4.79 0.54
CA SER A 99 -13.53 -4.92 1.27
C SER A 99 -13.69 -6.35 1.76
N CYS A 100 -13.86 -6.49 3.08
CA CYS A 100 -14.10 -7.76 3.76
C CYS A 100 -15.60 -8.03 3.93
N SER A 101 -16.44 -7.40 3.08
CA SER A 101 -17.90 -7.45 3.20
C SER A 101 -18.49 -8.85 3.01
N GLU A 102 -17.72 -9.80 2.47
CA GLU A 102 -18.11 -11.22 2.45
C GLU A 102 -18.23 -11.83 3.86
N TYR A 103 -17.49 -11.29 4.84
CA TYR A 103 -17.51 -11.73 6.24
C TYR A 103 -18.28 -10.74 7.12
N LYS A 104 -18.00 -9.43 6.98
CA LYS A 104 -18.62 -8.38 7.78
C LYS A 104 -18.76 -7.10 6.97
N LYS A 105 -20.00 -6.63 6.87
CA LYS A 105 -20.36 -5.46 6.06
C LYS A 105 -19.55 -4.22 6.46
N ASP A 106 -19.12 -3.45 5.46
CA ASP A 106 -18.44 -2.15 5.60
C ASP A 106 -17.08 -2.21 6.32
N ILE A 107 -16.48 -3.40 6.41
CA ILE A 107 -15.11 -3.59 6.88
C ILE A 107 -14.16 -3.73 5.70
N TYR A 108 -12.96 -3.19 5.86
CA TYR A 108 -11.84 -3.43 4.97
C TYR A 108 -10.72 -4.08 5.78
N CYS A 109 -9.92 -4.90 5.12
CA CYS A 109 -8.73 -5.50 5.71
C CYS A 109 -7.65 -5.70 4.67
N LEU A 110 -6.48 -6.09 5.11
CA LEU A 110 -5.45 -6.60 4.22
C LEU A 110 -5.87 -7.94 3.61
N HIS A 111 -5.34 -8.23 2.44
CA HIS A 111 -5.37 -9.51 1.78
C HIS A 111 -3.95 -9.78 1.32
N ALA A 112 -3.38 -10.90 1.75
CA ALA A 112 -2.00 -11.23 1.46
C ALA A 112 -1.87 -12.06 0.18
N LEU A 113 -0.85 -11.72 -0.59
CA LEU A 113 -0.40 -12.41 -1.79
C LEU A 113 1.13 -12.45 -1.79
N ASN A 114 1.72 -13.17 -2.74
CA ASN A 114 3.16 -13.22 -2.90
C ASN A 114 3.59 -12.53 -4.19
N ALA A 115 4.80 -11.95 -4.20
CA ALA A 115 5.51 -11.62 -5.42
C ALA A 115 6.69 -12.59 -5.56
N ILE A 116 6.78 -13.27 -6.69
CA ILE A 116 7.82 -14.24 -7.01
C ILE A 116 8.75 -13.61 -8.04
N TYR A 117 10.05 -13.65 -7.82
CA TYR A 117 11.01 -13.20 -8.81
C TYR A 117 11.29 -14.31 -9.82
N LEU A 118 10.77 -14.16 -11.04
CA LEU A 118 11.02 -15.06 -12.15
C LEU A 118 12.04 -14.43 -13.09
N LYS A 119 13.12 -15.15 -13.41
CA LYS A 119 14.26 -14.61 -14.18
C LYS A 119 13.85 -13.92 -15.49
N ASN A 120 12.84 -14.44 -16.18
CA ASN A 120 12.38 -13.93 -17.47
C ASN A 120 11.37 -12.77 -17.36
N TYR A 121 10.73 -12.58 -16.19
CA TYR A 121 9.59 -11.66 -16.02
C TYR A 121 9.79 -10.61 -14.92
N GLY A 122 10.81 -10.77 -14.07
CA GLY A 122 10.97 -9.97 -12.86
C GLY A 122 9.98 -10.39 -11.76
N TRP A 123 9.54 -9.43 -10.96
CA TRP A 123 8.55 -9.67 -9.91
C TRP A 123 7.17 -9.90 -10.50
N TYR A 124 6.59 -11.06 -10.19
CA TYR A 124 5.28 -11.52 -10.65
C TYR A 124 4.38 -11.81 -9.45
N LYS A 125 3.21 -11.15 -9.35
CA LYS A 125 2.29 -11.38 -8.23
C LYS A 125 1.46 -12.65 -8.44
N VAL A 126 1.28 -13.40 -7.36
CA VAL A 126 0.44 -14.60 -7.31
C VAL A 126 -0.40 -14.63 -6.05
N ASP A 127 -1.60 -15.20 -6.17
CA ASP A 127 -2.56 -15.26 -5.09
C ASP A 127 -3.02 -16.70 -4.82
N ALA A 128 -2.42 -17.32 -3.82
CA ALA A 128 -2.71 -18.72 -3.47
C ALA A 128 -3.99 -18.88 -2.64
N ARG A 129 -4.80 -17.83 -2.42
CA ARG A 129 -6.04 -17.91 -1.63
C ARG A 129 -7.13 -18.77 -2.27
N GLY A 130 -7.19 -18.78 -3.61
CA GLY A 130 -8.24 -19.44 -4.39
C GLY A 130 -8.24 -20.97 -4.26
N ASN A 131 -9.08 -21.71 -4.99
CA ASN A 131 -10.23 -21.25 -5.79
C ASN A 131 -11.54 -21.64 -5.09
N LYS A 132 -12.58 -20.82 -5.29
CA LYS A 132 -13.96 -21.10 -4.86
C LYS A 132 -14.95 -20.58 -5.91
N LYS A 133 -16.25 -20.81 -5.73
CA LYS A 133 -17.28 -20.23 -6.61
C LYS A 133 -17.09 -18.70 -6.67
N GLY A 134 -16.84 -18.17 -7.87
CA GLY A 134 -16.62 -16.75 -8.11
C GLY A 134 -15.16 -16.28 -7.96
N VAL A 135 -14.23 -17.13 -7.56
CA VAL A 135 -12.81 -16.81 -7.38
C VAL A 135 -11.96 -17.76 -8.23
N ASN A 136 -11.14 -17.19 -9.11
CA ASN A 136 -10.34 -17.95 -10.07
C ASN A 136 -8.91 -17.37 -10.21
N ALA A 137 -8.04 -17.62 -9.23
CA ALA A 137 -6.63 -17.26 -9.28
C ALA A 137 -5.84 -18.28 -10.10
N GLN A 138 -4.92 -17.83 -10.95
CA GLN A 138 -4.12 -18.68 -11.85
C GLN A 138 -2.64 -18.28 -11.90
N PHE A 139 -1.80 -19.23 -12.26
CA PHE A 139 -0.37 -19.03 -12.50
C PHE A 139 -0.09 -19.02 -14.00
N THR A 140 -0.03 -17.82 -14.59
CA THR A 140 0.08 -17.61 -16.04
C THR A 140 1.05 -16.48 -16.39
N PRO A 141 2.32 -16.52 -15.91
CA PRO A 141 3.27 -15.45 -16.18
C PRO A 141 3.44 -15.18 -17.69
N PRO A 142 3.58 -13.91 -18.12
CA PRO A 142 3.68 -12.71 -17.28
C PRO A 142 2.32 -12.14 -16.83
N LEU A 143 1.19 -12.74 -17.21
CA LEU A 143 -0.15 -12.23 -16.92
C LEU A 143 -0.60 -12.62 -15.52
N GLU A 144 -0.71 -11.62 -14.64
CA GLU A 144 -1.23 -11.79 -13.28
C GLU A 144 -2.74 -12.10 -13.32
N GLN A 145 -3.14 -13.18 -12.64
CA GLN A 145 -4.54 -13.52 -12.41
C GLN A 145 -4.74 -13.81 -10.91
N LEU A 146 -4.93 -12.74 -10.14
CA LEU A 146 -5.14 -12.78 -8.69
C LEU A 146 -6.58 -13.19 -8.34
N ALA A 147 -6.84 -13.54 -7.07
CA ALA A 147 -8.17 -13.96 -6.63
C ALA A 147 -9.18 -12.81 -6.72
N PHE A 148 -8.72 -11.59 -6.47
CA PHE A 148 -9.54 -10.39 -6.42
C PHE A 148 -8.99 -9.29 -7.33
N LYS A 149 -9.92 -8.57 -7.97
CA LYS A 149 -9.62 -7.32 -8.67
C LYS A 149 -10.01 -6.18 -7.74
N LEU A 150 -9.21 -5.11 -7.74
CA LEU A 150 -9.47 -3.93 -6.93
C LEU A 150 -10.76 -3.24 -7.37
N GLU A 151 -11.64 -2.96 -6.40
CA GLU A 151 -12.82 -2.15 -6.54
C GLU A 151 -12.62 -0.72 -5.98
N LYS A 152 -13.71 0.05 -5.91
CA LYS A 152 -13.67 1.43 -5.42
C LYS A 152 -13.27 1.48 -3.95
N ASN A 153 -12.28 2.31 -3.64
CA ASN A 153 -11.66 2.48 -2.31
C ASN A 153 -10.79 1.32 -1.84
N GLU A 154 -10.53 0.34 -2.71
CA GLU A 154 -9.54 -0.70 -2.50
C GLU A 154 -8.23 -0.30 -3.19
N PHE A 155 -7.10 -0.81 -2.69
CA PHE A 155 -5.79 -0.47 -3.27
C PHE A 155 -4.73 -1.53 -2.96
N ASP A 156 -3.73 -1.63 -3.83
CA ASP A 156 -2.50 -2.35 -3.53
C ASP A 156 -1.60 -1.50 -2.61
N LEU A 157 -0.94 -2.13 -1.65
CA LEU A 157 0.22 -1.55 -1.00
C LEU A 157 1.39 -1.58 -2.01
N ALA A 158 2.12 -0.48 -2.09
CA ALA A 158 3.11 -0.26 -3.15
C ALA A 158 4.39 -1.09 -3.04
N GLU A 159 4.59 -1.80 -1.93
CA GLU A 159 5.84 -2.47 -1.59
C GLU A 159 5.74 -3.99 -1.64
N ILE A 160 6.88 -4.59 -1.95
CA ILE A 160 7.12 -6.02 -1.80
C ILE A 160 7.93 -6.18 -0.51
N TYR A 161 7.34 -6.81 0.48
CA TYR A 161 7.91 -6.97 1.80
C TYR A 161 8.69 -8.29 1.87
N SER A 162 9.90 -8.26 2.41
CA SER A 162 10.72 -9.47 2.61
C SER A 162 10.25 -10.31 3.81
N LYS A 163 9.46 -9.72 4.70
CA LYS A 163 8.80 -10.37 5.84
C LYS A 163 7.30 -10.04 5.84
N PRO A 164 6.44 -10.89 6.42
CA PRO A 164 5.05 -10.53 6.62
C PRO A 164 4.94 -9.28 7.51
N LEU A 165 3.89 -8.47 7.33
CA LEU A 165 3.66 -7.30 8.17
C LEU A 165 3.37 -7.69 9.62
N ASP A 166 3.91 -6.93 10.57
CA ASP A 166 3.73 -7.19 12.00
C ASP A 166 2.26 -7.22 12.42
N VAL A 167 1.43 -6.31 11.88
CA VAL A 167 -0.02 -6.29 12.14
C VAL A 167 -0.71 -7.61 11.73
N VAL A 168 -0.21 -8.27 10.69
CA VAL A 168 -0.71 -9.57 10.24
C VAL A 168 -0.29 -10.66 11.21
N ILE A 169 0.98 -10.69 11.59
CA ILE A 169 1.51 -11.68 12.55
C ILE A 169 0.83 -11.54 13.91
N ASP A 170 0.66 -10.31 14.39
CA ASP A 170 -0.02 -10.01 15.63
C ASP A 170 -1.48 -10.50 15.62
N SER A 171 -2.21 -10.27 14.53
CA SER A 171 -3.59 -10.73 14.41
C SER A 171 -3.67 -12.27 14.41
N LEU A 172 -2.89 -12.95 13.58
CA LEU A 172 -2.93 -14.42 13.50
C LEU A 172 -2.41 -15.11 14.77
N SER A 173 -1.44 -14.51 15.46
CA SER A 173 -0.87 -15.09 16.68
C SER A 173 -1.80 -14.96 17.88
N LYS A 174 -2.59 -13.88 17.97
CA LYS A 174 -3.50 -13.60 19.09
C LYS A 174 -4.88 -14.24 18.94
N ASN A 175 -5.35 -14.43 17.71
CA ASN A 175 -6.69 -14.98 17.42
C ASN A 175 -6.56 -16.41 16.88
N LYS A 176 -7.14 -17.39 17.56
CA LYS A 176 -6.92 -18.82 17.34
C LYS A 176 -8.00 -19.50 16.49
N THR A 177 -9.18 -18.91 16.36
CA THR A 177 -10.33 -19.53 15.68
C THR A 177 -10.89 -18.62 14.59
N TYR A 178 -11.69 -19.18 13.68
CA TYR A 178 -12.48 -18.40 12.73
C TYR A 178 -13.30 -17.30 13.43
N GLY A 179 -14.00 -17.64 14.52
CA GLY A 179 -14.86 -16.72 15.25
C GLY A 179 -14.14 -15.52 15.85
N GLU A 180 -12.90 -15.69 16.28
CA GLU A 180 -12.05 -14.60 16.76
C GLU A 180 -11.55 -13.73 15.59
N MET A 181 -11.03 -14.37 14.54
CA MET A 181 -10.43 -13.69 13.39
C MET A 181 -11.40 -12.77 12.65
N ILE A 182 -12.66 -13.16 12.46
CA ILE A 182 -13.66 -12.33 11.75
C ILE A 182 -13.98 -11.00 12.45
N ASN A 183 -13.58 -10.86 13.72
CA ASN A 183 -13.77 -9.65 14.50
C ASN A 183 -12.52 -8.76 14.53
N VAL A 184 -11.36 -9.28 14.11
CA VAL A 184 -10.05 -8.62 14.26
C VAL A 184 -9.18 -8.83 13.02
N PHE A 185 -9.73 -8.55 11.84
CA PHE A 185 -8.94 -8.61 10.61
C PHE A 185 -7.81 -7.56 10.63
N PRO A 186 -6.58 -7.92 10.27
CA PRO A 186 -5.48 -6.98 10.23
C PRO A 186 -5.70 -5.95 9.11
N ASP A 187 -5.49 -4.69 9.42
CA ASP A 187 -5.55 -3.59 8.48
C ASP A 187 -4.41 -2.60 8.75
N ILE A 188 -4.05 -1.82 7.73
CA ILE A 188 -3.11 -0.71 7.89
C ILE A 188 -3.85 0.54 8.37
N SER A 189 -3.16 1.32 9.21
CA SER A 189 -3.66 2.61 9.67
C SER A 189 -2.81 3.74 9.11
N PHE A 190 -3.49 4.74 8.55
CA PHE A 190 -2.87 6.01 8.20
C PHE A 190 -3.01 6.97 9.38
N LEU A 191 -1.89 7.51 9.84
CA LEU A 191 -1.83 8.40 10.99
C LEU A 191 -1.39 9.79 10.55
N ILE A 192 -2.07 10.82 11.06
CA ILE A 192 -1.62 12.20 10.91
C ILE A 192 -0.78 12.56 12.13
N ILE A 193 0.44 13.00 11.88
CA ILE A 193 1.40 13.44 12.89
C ILE A 193 1.85 14.88 12.61
N ASN A 194 2.37 15.54 13.64
CA ASN A 194 3.04 16.83 13.48
C ASN A 194 4.40 16.64 12.81
N TYR A 195 4.87 17.68 12.11
CA TYR A 195 6.22 17.74 11.56
C TYR A 195 7.29 17.45 12.62
N ASP A 196 8.27 16.64 12.22
CA ASP A 196 9.52 16.40 12.93
C ASP A 196 10.64 16.44 11.89
N LYS A 197 11.73 17.15 12.21
CA LYS A 197 12.90 17.35 11.33
C LYS A 197 13.47 16.03 10.83
N LYS A 198 13.35 14.92 11.56
CA LYS A 198 13.83 13.60 11.10
C LYS A 198 13.16 13.13 9.80
N TYR A 199 11.97 13.65 9.48
CA TYR A 199 11.24 13.34 8.25
C TYR A 199 11.50 14.33 7.11
N LEU A 200 12.29 15.39 7.32
CA LEU A 200 12.57 16.44 6.33
C LEU A 200 12.88 15.88 4.95
N LYS A 201 13.82 14.94 4.88
CA LYS A 201 14.23 14.32 3.60
C LYS A 201 13.08 13.57 2.93
N GLN A 202 12.31 12.76 3.67
CA GLN A 202 11.18 12.01 3.12
C GLN A 202 10.10 12.95 2.54
N ILE A 203 9.82 14.07 3.22
CA ILE A 203 8.82 15.04 2.78
C ILE A 203 9.24 15.71 1.47
N VAL A 204 10.50 16.14 1.38
CA VAL A 204 11.04 16.79 0.17
C VAL A 204 11.07 15.80 -1.01
N GLU A 205 11.50 14.55 -0.77
CA GLU A 205 11.49 13.51 -1.78
C GLU A 205 10.06 13.15 -2.24
N LEU A 206 9.10 13.09 -1.31
CA LEU A 206 7.69 12.90 -1.63
C LEU A 206 7.18 14.04 -2.52
N PHE A 207 7.39 15.29 -2.12
CA PHE A 207 6.98 16.47 -2.90
C PHE A 207 7.51 16.41 -4.33
N ILE A 208 8.82 16.25 -4.50
CA ILE A 208 9.48 16.25 -5.81
C ILE A 208 9.02 15.05 -6.63
N SER A 209 9.05 13.85 -6.06
CA SER A 209 8.65 12.63 -6.78
C SER A 209 7.18 12.67 -7.19
N THR A 210 6.29 13.21 -6.37
CA THR A 210 4.87 13.38 -6.72
C THR A 210 4.70 14.36 -7.87
N VAL A 211 5.34 15.53 -7.83
CA VAL A 211 5.29 16.50 -8.93
C VAL A 211 5.76 15.86 -10.24
N HIS A 212 6.91 15.18 -10.23
CA HIS A 212 7.47 14.59 -11.45
C HIS A 212 6.74 13.33 -11.96
N ASN A 213 6.04 12.58 -11.10
CA ASN A 213 5.37 11.34 -11.51
C ASN A 213 3.87 11.48 -11.76
N ILE A 214 3.19 12.37 -11.04
CA ILE A 214 1.75 12.56 -11.14
C ILE A 214 1.43 13.73 -12.07
N ASN A 215 2.05 14.90 -11.84
CA ASN A 215 1.72 16.12 -12.56
C ASN A 215 2.28 16.17 -13.99
N LYS A 216 3.19 15.25 -14.38
CA LYS A 216 3.72 15.15 -15.75
C LYS A 216 2.67 14.92 -16.85
N LYS A 217 1.44 14.60 -16.48
CA LYS A 217 0.31 14.48 -17.41
C LYS A 217 -0.22 15.85 -17.85
N ASP A 218 -0.04 16.88 -17.03
CA ASP A 218 -0.63 18.20 -17.21
C ASP A 218 0.41 19.32 -17.41
N TYR A 219 1.69 19.07 -17.10
CA TYR A 219 2.77 20.06 -17.17
C TYR A 219 3.98 19.55 -17.93
N SER A 220 4.68 20.44 -18.64
CA SER A 220 5.92 20.16 -19.34
C SER A 220 7.07 19.87 -18.37
N LYS A 221 8.16 19.26 -18.87
CA LYS A 221 9.31 18.94 -18.01
C LYS A 221 9.94 20.20 -17.41
N GLU A 222 9.99 21.29 -18.15
CA GLU A 222 10.48 22.60 -17.71
C GLU A 222 9.60 23.16 -16.58
N GLN A 223 8.28 23.08 -16.73
CA GLN A 223 7.33 23.49 -15.68
C GLN A 223 7.50 22.64 -14.41
N LEU A 224 7.66 21.32 -14.53
CA LEU A 224 7.89 20.44 -13.39
C LEU A 224 9.21 20.74 -12.68
N ASN A 225 10.28 21.03 -13.43
CA ASN A 225 11.57 21.40 -12.84
C ASN A 225 11.49 22.76 -12.13
N ALA A 226 10.81 23.75 -12.70
CA ALA A 226 10.61 25.06 -12.10
C ALA A 226 9.69 25.02 -10.86
N TRP A 227 8.74 24.08 -10.82
CA TRP A 227 7.90 23.84 -9.65
C TRP A 227 8.64 23.08 -8.55
N ALA A 228 9.28 21.97 -8.91
CA ALA A 228 9.94 21.06 -7.99
C ALA A 228 11.31 20.64 -8.53
N ASN A 229 12.33 21.43 -8.22
CA ASN A 229 13.69 21.21 -8.70
C ASN A 229 14.28 19.90 -8.11
N PRO A 230 14.71 18.93 -8.93
CA PRO A 230 15.38 17.72 -8.45
C PRO A 230 16.72 18.00 -7.73
N GLN A 231 17.36 19.14 -8.03
CA GLN A 231 18.54 19.64 -7.33
C GLN A 231 18.11 20.54 -6.16
N TYR A 232 17.57 19.92 -5.12
CA TYR A 232 17.06 20.63 -3.94
C TYR A 232 18.14 20.81 -2.86
N ASP A 233 18.08 21.95 -2.17
CA ASP A 233 18.87 22.19 -0.96
C ASP A 233 18.04 21.90 0.30
N LEU A 234 18.44 20.87 1.05
CA LEU A 234 17.75 20.48 2.28
C LEU A 234 17.78 21.58 3.35
N ASN A 235 18.79 22.45 3.39
CA ASN A 235 18.85 23.52 4.41
C ASN A 235 17.79 24.59 4.17
N SER A 236 17.55 24.94 2.90
CA SER A 236 16.48 25.86 2.52
C SER A 236 15.09 25.28 2.83
N TRP A 237 14.89 23.98 2.57
CA TRP A 237 13.66 23.28 2.93
C TRP A 237 13.45 23.18 4.45
N GLU A 238 14.51 22.93 5.21
CA GLU A 238 14.46 22.90 6.66
C GLU A 238 13.94 24.25 7.20
N LYS A 239 14.57 25.36 6.80
CA LYS A 239 14.14 26.71 7.22
C LYS A 239 12.67 27.00 6.88
N ARG A 240 12.21 26.51 5.72
CA ARG A 240 10.81 26.65 5.30
C ARG A 240 9.88 25.83 6.20
N PHE A 241 10.17 24.55 6.42
CA PHE A 241 9.33 23.66 7.23
C PHE A 241 9.37 23.95 8.73
N GLU A 242 10.45 24.52 9.26
CA GLU A 242 10.47 25.05 10.65
C GLU A 242 9.46 26.18 10.84
N LYS A 243 9.19 26.96 9.79
CA LYS A 243 8.19 28.04 9.80
C LYS A 243 6.78 27.51 9.56
N SER A 244 6.59 26.70 8.52
CA SER A 244 5.25 26.26 8.08
C SER A 244 4.69 25.07 8.86
N LYS A 245 5.56 24.24 9.44
CA LYS A 245 5.23 23.06 10.27
C LYS A 245 4.14 22.17 9.64
N PRO A 246 4.44 21.48 8.53
CA PRO A 246 3.47 20.66 7.82
C PRO A 246 2.87 19.55 8.70
N TYR A 247 1.63 19.16 8.40
CA TYR A 247 1.04 17.93 8.91
C TYR A 247 1.43 16.78 7.99
N LEU A 248 1.82 15.64 8.57
CA LEU A 248 2.31 14.49 7.82
C LEU A 248 1.34 13.33 7.95
N CYS A 249 1.03 12.66 6.85
CA CYS A 249 0.33 11.38 6.86
C CYS A 249 1.35 10.25 6.73
N MET A 250 1.29 9.31 7.67
CA MET A 250 2.23 8.21 7.80
C MET A 250 1.50 6.86 7.71
N ILE A 251 2.19 5.88 7.14
CA ILE A 251 1.86 4.46 7.25
C ILE A 251 3.13 3.75 7.75
N GLU A 252 3.01 3.01 8.85
CA GLU A 252 4.17 2.44 9.55
C GLU A 252 5.20 3.54 9.85
N ASP A 253 6.42 3.45 9.30
CA ASP A 253 7.49 4.44 9.47
C ASP A 253 7.70 5.35 8.23
N LYS A 254 6.76 5.33 7.27
CA LYS A 254 6.89 6.04 5.98
C LYS A 254 5.91 7.20 5.85
N ILE A 255 6.43 8.36 5.44
CA ILE A 255 5.58 9.48 5.04
C ILE A 255 4.98 9.21 3.66
N VAL A 256 3.65 9.22 3.59
CA VAL A 256 2.87 8.95 2.37
C VAL A 256 1.96 10.10 1.96
N GLY A 257 1.93 11.17 2.75
CA GLY A 257 1.38 12.46 2.34
C GLY A 257 1.78 13.55 3.30
N PHE A 258 1.62 14.81 2.89
CA PHE A 258 1.73 15.95 3.79
C PHE A 258 0.86 17.11 3.31
N CYS A 259 0.51 17.99 4.23
CA CYS A 259 -0.13 19.26 3.90
C CYS A 259 0.39 20.40 4.77
N GLU A 260 0.34 21.61 4.23
CA GLU A 260 0.59 22.86 4.96
C GLU A 260 -0.69 23.66 4.98
N TYR A 261 -1.09 24.07 6.17
CA TYR A 261 -2.33 24.80 6.40
C TYR A 261 -2.12 25.88 7.44
N TYR A 262 -2.46 27.11 7.09
CA TYR A 262 -2.38 28.27 7.99
C TYR A 262 -3.56 29.20 7.76
N ASP A 263 -4.31 29.46 8.83
CA ASP A 263 -5.36 30.48 8.93
C ASP A 263 -6.33 30.55 7.73
N GLY A 264 -6.81 29.38 7.29
CA GLY A 264 -7.77 29.26 6.19
C GLY A 264 -7.14 28.99 4.84
N TYR A 265 -5.81 28.96 4.71
CA TYR A 265 -5.14 28.70 3.42
C TYR A 265 -4.39 27.37 3.42
N ILE A 266 -4.57 26.58 2.35
CA ILE A 266 -3.82 25.35 2.07
C ILE A 266 -2.72 25.70 1.06
N ASP A 267 -1.45 25.65 1.49
CA ASP A 267 -0.29 26.01 0.67
C ASP A 267 0.31 24.81 -0.06
N CYS A 268 0.47 23.70 0.65
CA CYS A 268 0.92 22.44 0.08
C CYS A 268 -0.05 21.32 0.44
N PHE A 269 -0.29 20.43 -0.52
CA PHE A 269 -1.17 19.28 -0.34
C PHE A 269 -0.74 18.17 -1.29
N TYR A 270 0.03 17.20 -0.77
CA TYR A 270 0.63 16.16 -1.59
C TYR A 270 0.42 14.78 -0.97
N VAL A 271 0.09 13.83 -1.83
CA VAL A 271 0.10 12.39 -1.53
C VAL A 271 1.25 11.78 -2.33
N HIS A 272 1.96 10.82 -1.76
CA HIS A 272 3.06 10.13 -2.45
C HIS A 272 2.54 9.45 -3.73
N PHE A 273 3.30 9.52 -4.83
CA PHE A 273 2.85 9.05 -6.15
C PHE A 273 2.45 7.57 -6.20
N LYS A 274 3.03 6.74 -5.33
CA LYS A 274 2.67 5.31 -5.19
C LYS A 274 1.45 5.02 -4.30
N TYR A 275 0.95 6.02 -3.56
CA TYR A 275 -0.15 5.87 -2.61
C TYR A 275 -1.36 6.74 -3.00
N GLN A 276 -1.48 7.07 -4.29
CA GLN A 276 -2.63 7.78 -4.82
C GLN A 276 -3.89 6.91 -4.71
N ASN A 277 -5.05 7.55 -4.55
CA ASN A 277 -6.35 6.88 -4.40
C ASN A 277 -6.49 5.96 -3.16
N CYS A 278 -5.53 5.95 -2.23
CA CYS A 278 -5.60 5.19 -0.97
C CYS A 278 -6.35 5.93 0.17
N GLY A 279 -7.13 6.96 -0.15
CA GLY A 279 -7.87 7.76 0.85
C GLY A 279 -7.03 8.78 1.65
N ILE A 280 -5.71 8.83 1.46
CA ILE A 280 -4.79 9.75 2.17
C ILE A 280 -5.17 11.23 1.98
N GLY A 281 -5.47 11.64 0.74
CA GLY A 281 -5.92 13.02 0.48
C GLY A 281 -7.18 13.37 1.26
N LYS A 282 -8.18 12.48 1.28
CA LYS A 282 -9.39 12.67 2.10
C LYS A 282 -9.06 12.81 3.59
N LEU A 283 -8.13 11.99 4.09
CA LEU A 283 -7.70 12.03 5.49
C LEU A 283 -7.05 13.39 5.84
N LEU A 284 -6.10 13.85 5.02
CA LEU A 284 -5.44 15.15 5.19
C LEU A 284 -6.42 16.32 5.12
N LEU A 285 -7.35 16.30 4.15
CA LEU A 285 -8.34 17.37 4.03
C LEU A 285 -9.31 17.38 5.21
N ASN A 286 -9.81 16.22 5.65
CA ASN A 286 -10.67 16.13 6.83
C ASN A 286 -9.98 16.64 8.10
N HIS A 287 -8.66 16.42 8.21
CA HIS A 287 -7.87 16.99 9.30
C HIS A 287 -7.83 18.51 9.25
N ILE A 288 -7.58 19.09 8.08
CA ILE A 288 -7.64 20.55 7.87
C ILE A 288 -9.02 21.11 8.24
N LEU A 289 -10.11 20.44 7.81
CA LEU A 289 -11.47 20.87 8.14
C LEU A 289 -11.73 20.88 9.65
N LYS A 290 -11.21 19.89 10.37
CA LYS A 290 -11.29 19.84 11.83
C LYS A 290 -10.51 20.99 12.47
N LEU A 291 -9.31 21.31 11.97
CA LEU A 291 -8.52 22.45 12.45
C LEU A 291 -9.23 23.79 12.20
N ALA A 292 -9.79 23.97 11.01
CA ALA A 292 -10.55 25.16 10.63
C ALA A 292 -11.76 25.36 11.54
N LYS A 293 -12.55 24.30 11.76
CA LYS A 293 -13.70 24.31 12.67
C LYS A 293 -13.29 24.68 14.10
N ASN A 294 -12.20 24.10 14.62
CA ASN A 294 -11.71 24.41 15.97
C ASN A 294 -11.25 25.86 16.13
N LYS A 295 -10.82 26.50 15.04
CA LYS A 295 -10.39 27.91 15.01
C LYS A 295 -11.51 28.88 14.60
N ASN A 296 -12.75 28.41 14.43
CA ASN A 296 -13.88 29.20 13.89
C ASN A 296 -13.56 29.89 12.56
N ILE A 297 -12.80 29.21 11.70
CA ILE A 297 -12.53 29.67 10.34
C ILE A 297 -13.74 29.31 9.48
N ASP A 298 -14.28 30.30 8.77
CA ASP A 298 -15.52 30.13 7.98
C ASP A 298 -15.26 29.73 6.52
N LYS A 299 -14.02 29.89 6.07
CA LYS A 299 -13.62 29.71 4.68
C LYS A 299 -12.23 29.11 4.58
N ILE A 300 -12.07 28.15 3.68
CA ILE A 300 -10.76 27.60 3.31
C ILE A 300 -10.47 27.96 1.85
N GLU A 301 -9.23 28.36 1.56
CA GLU A 301 -8.73 28.75 0.26
C GLU A 301 -7.49 27.92 -0.12
N ALA A 302 -7.27 27.73 -1.42
CA ALA A 302 -6.10 27.04 -1.95
C ALA A 302 -5.84 27.50 -3.39
N ASP A 303 -4.57 27.59 -3.79
CA ASP A 303 -4.18 27.70 -5.20
C ASP A 303 -3.83 26.30 -5.74
N VAL A 304 -4.75 25.72 -6.49
CA VAL A 304 -4.78 24.30 -6.83
C VAL A 304 -4.24 24.07 -8.24
N SER A 305 -3.32 23.11 -8.39
CA SER A 305 -2.80 22.68 -9.70
C SER A 305 -3.89 22.08 -10.60
N ILE A 306 -3.71 22.13 -11.93
CA ILE A 306 -4.55 21.41 -12.93
C ILE A 306 -4.89 19.99 -12.46
N THR A 307 -3.86 19.24 -12.07
CA THR A 307 -3.96 17.85 -11.63
C THR A 307 -4.83 17.64 -10.37
N ALA A 308 -4.75 18.57 -9.42
CA ALA A 308 -5.44 18.45 -8.13
C ALA A 308 -6.86 19.07 -8.15
N LYS A 309 -7.19 19.91 -9.14
CA LYS A 309 -8.48 20.60 -9.23
C LYS A 309 -9.69 19.63 -9.12
N PRO A 310 -9.76 18.50 -9.84
CA PRO A 310 -10.91 17.58 -9.71
C PRO A 310 -11.07 16.99 -8.31
N PHE A 311 -9.97 16.81 -7.57
CA PHE A 311 -10.03 16.38 -6.17
C PHE A 311 -10.69 17.45 -5.31
N PHE A 312 -10.23 18.71 -5.38
CA PHE A 312 -10.79 19.79 -4.58
C PHE A 312 -12.27 20.07 -4.92
N GLU A 313 -12.64 20.05 -6.20
CA GLU A 313 -14.03 20.19 -6.65
C GLU A 313 -14.95 19.11 -6.06
N LYS A 314 -14.48 17.85 -6.04
CA LYS A 314 -15.22 16.73 -5.44
C LYS A 314 -15.48 16.91 -3.94
N PHE A 315 -14.62 17.67 -3.24
CA PHE A 315 -14.79 17.98 -1.82
C PHE A 315 -15.52 19.30 -1.56
N GLY A 316 -16.07 19.94 -2.60
CA GLY A 316 -16.93 21.13 -2.45
C GLY A 316 -16.22 22.46 -2.62
N PHE A 317 -14.94 22.48 -2.99
CA PHE A 317 -14.27 23.71 -3.38
C PHE A 317 -14.80 24.23 -4.71
N LYS A 318 -14.97 25.54 -4.82
CA LYS A 318 -15.38 26.23 -6.04
C LYS A 318 -14.19 26.99 -6.60
N GLN A 319 -13.98 26.89 -7.91
CA GLN A 319 -13.02 27.74 -8.61
C GLN A 319 -13.52 29.19 -8.59
N ILE A 320 -12.64 30.11 -8.19
CA ILE A 320 -12.86 31.55 -8.25
C ILE A 320 -12.24 32.13 -9.50
N LYS A 321 -10.99 31.73 -9.80
CA LYS A 321 -10.28 32.17 -11.01
C LYS A 321 -9.17 31.22 -11.40
N GLU A 322 -8.79 31.28 -12.66
CA GLU A 322 -7.55 30.72 -13.18
C GLU A 322 -6.41 31.75 -13.00
N ASN A 323 -5.20 31.29 -12.65
CA ASN A 323 -4.02 32.12 -12.56
C ASN A 323 -2.89 31.55 -13.43
N VAL A 324 -2.02 32.46 -13.88
CA VAL A 324 -0.72 32.13 -14.45
C VAL A 324 0.35 32.62 -13.49
N VAL A 325 1.07 31.70 -12.86
CA VAL A 325 2.15 31.99 -11.90
C VAL A 325 3.51 31.79 -12.56
N LYS A 326 4.45 32.70 -12.31
CA LYS A 326 5.82 32.58 -12.81
C LYS A 326 6.74 32.00 -11.74
N ARG A 327 7.40 30.87 -12.04
CA ARG A 327 8.47 30.28 -11.23
C ARG A 327 9.70 30.09 -12.10
N GLU A 328 10.85 30.63 -11.68
CA GLU A 328 12.09 30.57 -12.47
C GLU A 328 11.92 31.00 -13.94
N ASN A 329 11.10 32.03 -14.18
CA ASN A 329 10.70 32.54 -15.51
C ASN A 329 9.83 31.59 -16.36
N ILE A 330 9.39 30.45 -15.82
CA ILE A 330 8.45 29.54 -16.44
C ILE A 330 7.03 29.82 -15.94
N GLU A 331 6.07 29.88 -16.85
CA GLU A 331 4.65 30.07 -16.53
C GLU A 331 3.97 28.73 -16.21
N LEU A 332 3.23 28.69 -15.09
CA LEU A 332 2.42 27.56 -14.68
C LEU A 332 0.98 28.02 -14.46
N VAL A 333 0.01 27.20 -14.88
CA VAL A 333 -1.40 27.45 -14.63
C VAL A 333 -1.82 26.80 -13.31
N ASN A 334 -2.54 27.53 -12.47
CA ASN A 334 -3.24 26.99 -11.30
C ASN A 334 -4.60 27.69 -11.13
N PHE A 335 -5.38 27.28 -10.13
CA PHE A 335 -6.72 27.78 -9.89
C PHE A 335 -6.88 28.21 -8.44
N SER A 336 -7.25 29.46 -8.21
CA SER A 336 -7.67 29.88 -6.87
C SER A 336 -9.04 29.27 -6.60
N MET A 337 -9.13 28.46 -5.55
CA MET A 337 -10.33 27.74 -5.15
C MET A 337 -10.66 28.03 -3.69
N GLU A 338 -11.95 28.09 -3.37
CA GLU A 338 -12.42 28.30 -1.99
C GLU A 338 -13.55 27.35 -1.61
N MET A 339 -13.69 27.09 -0.31
CA MET A 339 -14.78 26.32 0.28
C MET A 339 -15.27 27.04 1.54
N ASN A 340 -16.56 27.34 1.57
CA ASN A 340 -17.23 27.87 2.76
C ASN A 340 -17.59 26.72 3.71
N LEU A 341 -17.27 26.86 4.99
CA LEU A 341 -17.53 25.86 6.03
C LEU A 341 -18.85 26.11 6.77
N LYS A 342 -19.42 27.30 6.62
CA LYS A 342 -20.75 27.64 7.13
C LYS A 342 -21.83 27.13 6.17
N THR A 343 -22.37 25.96 6.48
CA THR A 343 -23.71 25.51 6.07
C THR A 343 -24.35 24.73 7.20
#